data_AF-A0A6J3L6S4-F1
#
_entry.id   AF-A0A6J3L6S4-F1
#
_cell.length_a   1.000
_cell.length_b   1.000
_cell.length_c   1.000
_cell.angle_alpha   90.00
_cell.angle_beta   90.00
_cell.angle_gamma   90.00
#
_symmetry.space_group_name_H-M   'P 1'
#
loop_
_entity.id
_entity.type
_entity.pdbx_description
1 polymer ?
#
loop_
_entity_poly.entity_id
_entity_poly.type
_entity_poly.pdbx_seq_one_letter_code
_entity_poly.pdbx_strand_id
1 'polypeptide(L)'
;MSVLFVRNIANFSKSYMDDADGKEKKRKTQRIPKITLIHTDKSISVISLEDAEKLAKRRNLGLIHVSNASKSGRSVYELENSSKIDKITSDVAETHKNEQKTKSVKLFTIKQNIKDYDLNVKINNINKTLKRNYKAKIFFSHPKGLQEEVIEEMKQKIQGIISGTQKRKDSTILVYTPLLTDENISSKEDVNDK
;
A
#
# COMPACT_ATOMS: atom_id res chain seq x y z
N MET A 1 -12.40 -58.33 -21.21
CA MET A 1 -11.55 -58.76 -22.32
C MET A 1 -10.68 -57.59 -22.74
N SER A 2 -9.38 -57.83 -22.83
CA SER A 2 -8.32 -56.88 -23.13
C SER A 2 -8.42 -56.28 -24.53
N VAL A 3 -8.04 -55.02 -24.70
CA VAL A 3 -7.51 -54.54 -25.97
C VAL A 3 -6.22 -53.76 -25.71
N LEU A 4 -5.11 -54.49 -25.86
CA LEU A 4 -3.78 -53.95 -26.12
C LEU A 4 -3.83 -53.27 -27.49
N PHE A 5 -3.35 -52.03 -27.59
CA PHE A 5 -2.97 -51.47 -28.88
C PHE A 5 -1.54 -50.95 -28.78
N VAL A 6 -0.60 -51.74 -29.28
CA VAL A 6 0.76 -51.31 -29.62
C VAL A 6 1.06 -51.81 -31.02
N ARG A 7 1.34 -50.86 -31.92
CA ARG A 7 2.41 -50.84 -32.96
C ARG A 7 2.09 -49.66 -33.91
N ASN A 8 2.86 -48.58 -34.00
CA ASN A 8 4.28 -48.34 -34.30
C ASN A 8 4.60 -48.21 -35.81
N ILE A 9 5.19 -47.05 -36.13
CA ILE A 9 6.00 -46.59 -37.29
C ILE A 9 5.38 -46.58 -38.71
N ALA A 10 5.36 -45.38 -39.29
CA ALA A 10 5.98 -45.14 -40.60
C ALA A 10 6.51 -43.69 -40.65
N ASN A 11 7.84 -43.58 -40.71
CA ASN A 11 8.58 -42.38 -41.07
C ASN A 11 8.16 -41.90 -42.47
N PHE A 12 7.93 -40.60 -42.64
CA PHE A 12 8.04 -39.95 -43.95
C PHE A 12 8.85 -38.67 -43.81
N SER A 13 10.15 -38.80 -44.06
CA SER A 13 11.04 -37.68 -44.30
C SER A 13 10.71 -37.06 -45.66
N LYS A 14 10.44 -35.75 -45.69
CA LYS A 14 10.82 -34.95 -46.87
C LYS A 14 11.21 -33.54 -46.45
N SER A 15 12.51 -33.32 -46.51
CA SER A 15 13.19 -32.03 -46.44
C SER A 15 12.80 -31.13 -47.59
N TYR A 16 12.51 -29.87 -47.30
CA TYR A 16 12.77 -28.75 -48.20
C TYR A 16 13.43 -27.64 -47.37
N MET A 17 14.63 -27.27 -47.78
CA MET A 17 15.33 -26.06 -47.35
C MET A 17 14.65 -24.87 -48.05
N ASP A 18 14.42 -23.79 -47.32
CA ASP A 18 14.44 -22.45 -47.90
C ASP A 18 14.93 -21.46 -46.84
N ASP A 19 15.85 -20.61 -47.29
CA ASP A 19 16.73 -19.75 -46.51
C ASP A 19 16.02 -18.61 -45.77
N ALA A 20 16.30 -18.46 -44.47
CA ALA A 20 16.34 -17.16 -43.79
C ALA A 20 17.07 -17.30 -42.45
N ASP A 21 18.12 -16.49 -42.26
CA ASP A 21 18.95 -16.33 -41.05
C ASP A 21 18.12 -16.29 -39.74
N GLY A 22 17.85 -17.47 -39.20
CA GLY A 22 17.04 -17.69 -38.00
C GLY A 22 17.94 -17.85 -36.79
N LYS A 23 18.55 -16.77 -36.30
CA LYS A 23 19.19 -16.77 -34.97
C LYS A 23 18.14 -17.21 -33.94
N GLU A 24 18.24 -18.44 -33.45
CA GLU A 24 17.43 -18.93 -32.34
C GLU A 24 17.54 -17.94 -31.16
N LYS A 25 16.47 -17.19 -30.93
CA LYS A 25 16.40 -16.26 -29.81
C LYS A 25 16.38 -17.10 -28.53
N LYS A 26 17.55 -17.25 -27.89
CA LYS A 26 17.69 -17.87 -26.57
C LYS A 26 16.58 -17.33 -25.66
N ARG A 27 15.70 -18.23 -25.19
CA ARG A 27 14.64 -17.87 -24.26
C ARG A 27 15.29 -17.19 -23.05
N LYS A 28 14.88 -15.97 -22.75
CA LYS A 28 15.41 -15.22 -21.60
C LYS A 28 14.96 -15.97 -20.34
N THR A 29 15.88 -16.66 -19.66
CA THR A 29 15.61 -17.25 -18.34
C THR A 29 15.21 -16.11 -17.40
N GLN A 30 14.07 -16.27 -16.73
CA GLN A 30 13.61 -15.28 -15.76
C GLN A 30 14.66 -15.17 -14.65
N ARG A 31 15.15 -13.94 -14.41
CA ARG A 31 16.11 -13.69 -13.35
C ARG A 31 15.35 -13.69 -12.03
N ILE A 32 15.62 -14.67 -11.18
CA ILE A 32 15.06 -14.73 -9.82
C ILE A 32 15.69 -13.58 -9.01
N PRO A 33 14.88 -12.67 -8.44
CA PRO A 33 15.40 -11.58 -7.63
C PRO A 33 16.07 -12.14 -6.37
N LYS A 34 17.27 -11.63 -6.08
CA LYS A 34 18.03 -11.98 -4.88
C LYS A 34 17.87 -10.91 -3.82
N ILE A 35 17.82 -11.34 -2.57
CA ILE A 35 17.74 -10.49 -1.38
C ILE A 35 19.05 -10.54 -0.60
N THR A 36 19.26 -9.55 0.26
CA THR A 36 20.32 -9.57 1.26
C THR A 36 19.75 -10.13 2.55
N LEU A 37 20.32 -11.21 3.07
CA LEU A 37 19.92 -11.85 4.32
C LEU A 37 20.98 -11.63 5.39
N ILE A 38 20.56 -11.05 6.52
CA ILE A 38 21.31 -10.94 7.77
C ILE A 38 20.97 -12.17 8.62
N HIS A 39 21.98 -12.95 9.00
CA HIS A 39 21.83 -14.10 9.88
C HIS A 39 21.87 -13.69 11.35
N THR A 40 21.52 -14.61 12.25
CA THR A 40 21.56 -14.38 13.71
C THR A 40 22.96 -14.06 14.26
N ASP A 41 24.01 -14.48 13.55
CA ASP A 41 25.41 -14.18 13.85
C ASP A 41 25.89 -12.84 13.24
N LYS A 42 24.96 -12.05 12.69
CA LYS A 42 25.21 -10.80 11.95
C LYS A 42 25.99 -10.99 10.64
N SER A 43 26.18 -12.23 10.19
CA SER A 43 26.75 -12.48 8.87
C SER A 43 25.77 -12.08 7.77
N ILE A 44 26.29 -11.63 6.63
CA ILE A 44 25.48 -11.15 5.50
C ILE A 44 25.66 -12.10 4.32
N SER A 45 24.56 -12.56 3.75
CA SER A 45 24.55 -13.42 2.57
C SER A 45 23.55 -12.93 1.53
N VAL A 46 23.75 -13.30 0.26
CA VAL A 46 22.85 -12.92 -0.83
C VAL A 46 22.22 -14.18 -1.41
N ILE A 47 20.94 -14.39 -1.11
CA ILE A 47 20.19 -15.59 -1.51
C ILE A 47 18.82 -15.21 -2.09
N SER A 48 18.07 -16.19 -2.62
CA SER A 48 16.70 -15.95 -3.07
C SER A 48 15.75 -15.82 -1.86
N LEU A 49 14.60 -15.18 -2.05
CA LEU A 49 13.58 -15.09 -1.00
C LEU A 49 13.08 -16.48 -0.58
N GLU A 50 12.87 -17.37 -1.54
CA GLU A 50 12.39 -18.73 -1.30
C GLU A 50 13.39 -19.56 -0.48
N ASP A 51 14.70 -19.44 -0.78
CA ASP A 51 15.74 -20.11 -0.01
C ASP A 51 15.84 -19.57 1.41
N ALA A 52 15.64 -18.27 1.60
CA ALA A 52 15.61 -17.64 2.91
C ALA A 52 14.44 -18.16 3.76
N GLU A 53 13.25 -18.27 3.18
CA GLU A 53 12.08 -18.84 3.87
C GLU A 53 12.30 -20.30 4.26
N LYS A 54 12.85 -21.11 3.35
CA LYS A 54 13.21 -22.50 3.65
C LYS A 54 14.25 -22.58 4.77
N LEU A 55 15.25 -21.69 4.76
CA LEU A 55 16.28 -21.62 5.78
C LEU A 55 15.71 -21.25 7.15
N ALA A 56 14.79 -20.28 7.19
CA ALA A 56 14.09 -19.86 8.40
C ALA A 56 13.28 -21.02 8.99
N LYS A 57 12.44 -21.66 8.17
CA LYS A 57 11.65 -22.85 8.56
C LYS A 57 12.53 -23.99 9.07
N ARG A 58 13.63 -24.30 8.38
CA ARG A 58 14.56 -25.37 8.79
C ARG A 58 15.21 -25.12 10.15
N ARG A 59 15.41 -23.85 10.52
CA ARG A 59 16.08 -23.46 11.76
C ARG A 59 15.11 -23.03 12.87
N ASN A 60 13.79 -23.12 12.64
CA ASN A 60 12.76 -22.55 13.53
C ASN A 60 13.03 -21.07 13.86
N LEU A 61 13.52 -20.33 12.87
CA LEU A 61 13.70 -18.89 12.92
C LEU A 61 12.60 -18.25 12.09
N GLY A 62 12.30 -16.98 12.32
CA GLY A 62 11.48 -16.21 11.41
C GLY A 62 12.30 -15.20 10.62
N LEU A 63 11.71 -14.78 9.51
CA LEU A 63 12.33 -13.94 8.49
C LEU A 63 11.63 -12.58 8.52
N ILE A 64 12.36 -11.53 8.93
CA ILE A 64 11.83 -10.17 9.07
C ILE A 64 12.34 -9.33 7.91
N HIS A 65 11.45 -8.55 7.28
CA HIS A 65 11.85 -7.56 6.30
C HIS A 65 12.27 -6.26 7.00
N VAL A 66 13.54 -5.86 6.85
CA VAL A 66 14.12 -4.71 7.57
C VAL A 66 14.06 -3.44 6.72
N SER A 67 14.45 -3.52 5.44
CA SER A 67 14.43 -2.35 4.56
C SER A 67 14.39 -2.70 3.08
N ASN A 68 13.75 -1.85 2.28
CA ASN A 68 13.69 -2.00 0.83
C ASN A 68 14.93 -1.44 0.09
N ALA A 69 15.83 -0.75 0.79
CA ALA A 69 16.94 -0.03 0.17
C ALA A 69 18.27 -0.32 0.88
N SER A 70 18.98 -1.34 0.41
CA SER A 70 20.40 -1.52 0.74
C SER A 70 21.29 -0.62 -0.13
N LYS A 71 22.55 -0.40 0.27
CA LYS A 71 23.60 0.21 -0.57
C LYS A 71 23.75 -0.47 -1.94
N SER A 72 23.29 -1.72 -2.07
CA SER A 72 23.32 -2.50 -3.31
C SER A 72 21.96 -2.60 -4.02
N GLY A 73 20.93 -1.86 -3.58
CA GLY A 73 19.60 -1.82 -4.19
C GLY A 73 18.73 -3.07 -4.01
N ARG A 74 19.15 -4.02 -3.16
CA ARG A 74 18.37 -5.23 -2.79
C ARG A 74 17.61 -4.98 -1.49
N SER A 75 16.45 -5.60 -1.34
CA SER A 75 15.74 -5.67 -0.07
C SER A 75 16.56 -6.46 0.96
N VAL A 76 16.53 -5.99 2.21
CA VAL A 76 17.27 -6.54 3.34
C VAL A 76 16.29 -7.25 4.26
N TYR A 77 16.61 -8.51 4.55
CA TYR A 77 15.87 -9.35 5.49
C TYR A 77 16.80 -9.83 6.60
N GLU A 78 16.24 -10.10 7.76
CA GLU A 78 16.97 -10.56 8.95
C GLU A 78 16.33 -11.83 9.51
N LEU A 79 17.16 -12.80 9.88
CA LEU A 79 16.73 -14.00 10.61
C LEU A 79 16.76 -13.72 12.11
N GLU A 80 15.60 -13.85 12.74
CA GLU A 80 15.46 -13.70 14.18
C GLU A 80 14.73 -14.90 14.80
N ASN A 81 14.88 -15.09 16.11
CA ASN A 81 14.22 -16.15 16.84
C ASN A 81 12.69 -15.94 16.82
N SER A 82 11.93 -16.98 16.47
CA SER A 82 10.47 -16.93 16.36
C SER A 82 9.80 -16.43 17.64
N SER A 83 10.33 -16.73 18.83
CA SER A 83 9.79 -16.26 20.12
C SER A 83 9.87 -14.74 20.31
N LYS A 84 10.79 -14.07 19.60
CA LYS A 84 10.86 -12.60 19.56
C LYS A 84 9.96 -12.04 18.47
N ILE A 85 9.75 -12.79 17.40
CA ILE A 85 8.88 -12.41 16.30
C ILE A 85 7.42 -12.40 16.72
N ASP A 86 6.98 -13.28 17.61
CA ASP A 86 5.60 -13.21 18.12
C ASP A 86 5.35 -11.91 18.92
N LYS A 87 6.36 -11.39 19.62
CA LYS A 87 6.30 -10.07 20.29
C LYS A 87 6.37 -8.92 19.30
N ILE A 88 7.25 -9.01 18.31
CA ILE A 88 7.36 -8.00 17.25
C ILE A 88 6.12 -8.03 16.36
N THR A 89 5.48 -9.17 16.11
CA THR A 89 4.27 -9.29 15.30
C THR A 89 3.00 -8.99 16.10
N SER A 90 2.96 -9.16 17.42
CA SER A 90 1.92 -8.54 18.25
C SER A 90 2.07 -7.03 18.25
N ASP A 91 3.30 -6.50 18.40
CA ASP A 91 3.57 -5.06 18.37
C ASP A 91 3.41 -4.48 16.95
N VAL A 92 3.67 -5.25 15.89
CA VAL A 92 3.50 -4.87 14.47
C VAL A 92 2.06 -5.07 14.00
N ALA A 93 1.30 -6.04 14.53
CA ALA A 93 -0.13 -6.14 14.33
C ALA A 93 -0.90 -5.06 15.10
N GLU A 94 -0.38 -4.61 16.24
CA GLU A 94 -0.91 -3.47 17.00
C GLU A 94 -0.48 -2.14 16.37
N THR A 95 0.76 -1.98 15.91
CA THR A 95 1.21 -0.74 15.22
C THR A 95 0.71 -0.63 13.77
N HIS A 96 0.45 -1.72 13.05
CA HIS A 96 -0.28 -1.66 11.76
C HIS A 96 -1.80 -1.54 11.90
N LYS A 97 -2.36 -1.72 13.11
CA LYS A 97 -3.73 -1.30 13.42
C LYS A 97 -3.79 0.17 13.87
N ASN A 98 -2.74 0.69 14.51
CA ASN A 98 -2.71 2.07 15.04
C ASN A 98 -2.06 3.12 14.14
N GLU A 99 -1.30 2.75 13.11
CA GLU A 99 -1.22 3.59 11.93
C GLU A 99 -2.58 3.50 11.25
N GLN A 100 -3.53 4.34 11.70
CA GLN A 100 -4.81 4.51 11.03
C GLN A 100 -4.52 4.74 9.55
N LYS A 101 -4.61 3.69 8.73
CA LYS A 101 -4.46 3.74 7.28
C LYS A 101 -5.55 4.68 6.81
N THR A 102 -5.18 5.96 6.70
CA THR A 102 -6.05 6.98 6.16
C THR A 102 -6.61 6.43 4.86
N LYS A 103 -7.94 6.28 4.83
CA LYS A 103 -8.63 5.69 3.69
C LYS A 103 -8.45 6.58 2.47
N SER A 104 -8.94 6.12 1.32
CA SER A 104 -8.86 6.81 0.03
C SER A 104 -9.19 8.31 0.09
N VAL A 105 -8.61 9.11 -0.81
CA VAL A 105 -8.88 10.55 -0.87
C VAL A 105 -10.21 10.81 -1.56
N LYS A 106 -11.08 11.64 -0.96
CA LYS A 106 -12.33 12.11 -1.58
C LYS A 106 -12.20 13.57 -2.01
N LEU A 107 -12.57 13.86 -3.26
CA LEU A 107 -12.51 15.20 -3.85
C LEU A 107 -13.85 15.94 -3.69
N PHE A 108 -13.79 17.19 -3.24
CA PHE A 108 -14.92 18.10 -3.11
C PHE A 108 -14.68 19.35 -3.95
N THR A 109 -15.55 19.62 -4.91
CA THR A 109 -15.48 20.81 -5.74
C THR A 109 -16.44 21.89 -5.23
N ILE A 110 -15.91 23.11 -5.11
CA ILE A 110 -16.62 24.30 -4.66
C ILE A 110 -16.46 25.38 -5.71
N LYS A 111 -17.58 25.96 -6.14
CA LYS A 111 -17.62 27.05 -7.11
C LYS A 111 -17.69 28.39 -6.37
N GLN A 112 -17.18 29.43 -7.00
CA GLN A 112 -17.16 30.81 -6.47
C GLN A 112 -18.54 31.40 -6.11
N ASN A 113 -19.62 30.96 -6.76
CA ASN A 113 -20.97 31.50 -6.55
C ASN A 113 -21.85 30.61 -5.66
N ILE A 114 -21.23 29.88 -4.73
CA ILE A 114 -21.96 29.03 -3.79
C ILE A 114 -22.73 29.89 -2.77
N LYS A 115 -23.95 29.48 -2.42
CA LYS A 115 -24.72 30.11 -1.34
C LYS A 115 -24.31 29.53 0.02
N ASP A 116 -24.51 30.29 1.08
CA ASP A 116 -24.13 29.91 2.45
C ASP A 116 -24.74 28.57 2.89
N TYR A 117 -26.00 28.31 2.52
CA TYR A 117 -26.64 27.02 2.79
C TYR A 117 -25.89 25.86 2.14
N ASP A 118 -25.62 25.96 0.84
CA ASP A 118 -24.91 24.93 0.07
C ASP A 118 -23.47 24.75 0.58
N LEU A 119 -22.83 25.85 0.98
CA LEU A 119 -21.50 25.84 1.58
C LEU A 119 -21.49 25.03 2.88
N ASN A 120 -22.42 25.32 3.80
CA ASN A 120 -22.56 24.58 5.06
C ASN A 120 -22.87 23.09 4.83
N VAL A 121 -23.69 22.75 3.84
CA VAL A 121 -23.94 21.35 3.45
C VAL A 121 -22.65 20.67 2.99
N LYS A 122 -21.82 21.34 2.18
CA LYS A 122 -20.51 20.79 1.75
C LYS A 122 -19.55 20.62 2.92
N ILE A 123 -19.46 21.59 3.81
CA ILE A 123 -18.63 21.52 5.03
C ILE A 123 -19.06 20.31 5.87
N ASN A 124 -20.36 20.11 6.08
CA ASN A 124 -20.88 18.95 6.82
C ASN A 124 -20.52 17.63 6.14
N ASN A 125 -20.56 17.56 4.81
CA ASN A 125 -20.15 16.36 4.07
C ASN A 125 -18.64 16.09 4.16
N ILE A 126 -17.82 17.15 4.19
CA ILE A 126 -16.37 17.05 4.42
C ILE A 126 -16.11 16.53 5.83
N ASN A 127 -16.75 17.11 6.86
CA ASN A 127 -16.62 16.65 8.25
C ASN A 127 -17.06 15.18 8.42
N LYS A 128 -18.17 14.76 7.78
CA LYS A 128 -18.57 13.35 7.74
C LYS A 128 -17.54 12.44 7.08
N THR A 129 -16.81 12.93 6.09
CA THR A 129 -15.77 12.18 5.38
C THR A 129 -14.52 12.02 6.24
N LEU A 130 -14.11 13.09 6.92
CA LEU A 130 -13.01 13.07 7.88
C LEU A 130 -13.33 12.14 9.06
N LYS A 131 -14.55 12.20 9.63
CA LYS A 131 -15.01 11.28 10.70
C LYS A 131 -14.95 9.80 10.31
N ARG A 132 -15.01 9.48 9.03
CA ARG A 132 -14.90 8.10 8.52
C ARG A 132 -13.46 7.67 8.24
N ASN A 133 -12.48 8.47 8.66
CA ASN A 133 -11.04 8.31 8.42
C ASN A 133 -10.62 8.37 6.94
N TYR A 134 -11.35 9.11 6.10
CA TYR A 134 -10.94 9.42 4.73
C TYR A 134 -10.27 10.79 4.65
N LYS A 135 -9.30 10.96 3.75
CA LYS A 135 -8.74 12.29 3.44
C LYS A 135 -9.73 13.08 2.57
N ALA A 136 -9.86 14.38 2.83
CA ALA A 136 -10.68 15.27 2.02
C ALA A 136 -9.79 16.21 1.22
N LYS A 137 -9.89 16.18 -0.11
CA LYS A 137 -9.27 17.15 -1.01
C LYS A 137 -10.36 18.11 -1.47
N ILE A 138 -10.20 19.40 -1.20
CA ILE A 138 -11.17 20.42 -1.54
C ILE A 138 -10.58 21.27 -2.65
N PHE A 139 -11.29 21.35 -3.76
CA PHE A 139 -10.95 22.15 -4.94
C PHE A 139 -11.91 23.32 -5.04
N PHE A 140 -11.40 24.52 -4.85
CA PHE A 140 -12.10 25.78 -5.05
C PHE A 140 -11.82 26.31 -6.45
N SER A 141 -12.87 26.52 -7.24
CA SER A 141 -12.79 27.17 -8.55
C SER A 141 -13.21 28.64 -8.39
N HIS A 142 -12.28 29.55 -8.66
CA HIS A 142 -12.45 30.99 -8.50
C HIS A 142 -11.93 31.78 -9.72
N PRO A 143 -12.49 31.54 -10.93
CA PRO A 143 -12.00 32.18 -12.15
C PRO A 143 -12.08 33.71 -12.14
N LYS A 144 -12.96 34.30 -11.31
CA LYS A 144 -13.13 35.76 -11.20
C LYS A 144 -12.36 36.39 -10.03
N GLY A 145 -11.47 35.65 -9.37
CA GLY A 145 -10.66 36.13 -8.25
C GLY A 145 -10.93 35.42 -6.94
N LEU A 146 -9.94 35.44 -6.05
CA LEU A 146 -9.91 34.70 -4.79
C LEU A 146 -10.94 35.24 -3.79
N GLN A 147 -11.83 34.38 -3.30
CA GLN A 147 -12.72 34.68 -2.18
C GLN A 147 -12.11 34.18 -0.88
N GLU A 148 -11.28 35.01 -0.26
CA GLU A 148 -10.56 34.63 0.98
C GLU A 148 -11.50 34.37 2.15
N GLU A 149 -12.59 35.14 2.27
CA GLU A 149 -13.61 35.00 3.32
C GLU A 149 -14.21 33.58 3.36
N VAL A 150 -14.64 33.07 2.20
CA VAL A 150 -15.23 31.71 2.08
C VAL A 150 -14.22 30.62 2.42
N ILE A 151 -12.96 30.82 2.00
CA ILE A 151 -11.88 29.87 2.29
C ILE A 151 -11.58 29.85 3.78
N GLU A 152 -11.55 31.02 4.42
CA GLU A 152 -11.26 31.15 5.84
C GLU A 152 -12.39 30.59 6.71
N GLU A 153 -13.64 30.87 6.35
CA GLU A 153 -14.83 30.28 6.97
C GLU A 153 -14.77 28.74 6.92
N MET A 154 -14.41 28.18 5.77
CA MET A 154 -14.26 26.73 5.64
C MET A 154 -13.15 26.16 6.50
N LYS A 155 -12.00 26.83 6.58
CA LYS A 155 -10.91 26.37 7.44
C LYS A 155 -11.32 26.33 8.92
N GLN A 156 -12.10 27.31 9.38
CA GLN A 156 -12.58 27.36 10.76
C GLN A 156 -13.61 26.28 11.08
N LYS A 157 -14.49 25.94 10.13
CA LYS A 157 -15.58 24.98 10.36
C LYS A 157 -15.21 23.51 10.11
N ILE A 158 -14.09 23.23 9.43
CA ILE A 158 -13.66 21.86 9.14
C ILE A 158 -12.91 21.26 10.33
N GLN A 159 -13.39 20.12 10.82
CA GLN A 159 -12.82 19.38 11.95
C GLN A 159 -11.70 18.43 11.49
N GLY A 160 -10.60 18.98 10.98
CA GLY A 160 -9.46 18.20 10.51
C GLY A 160 -8.17 19.00 10.40
N ILE A 161 -7.06 18.31 10.18
CA ILE A 161 -5.73 18.92 10.07
C ILE A 161 -5.45 19.24 8.60
N ILE A 162 -5.00 20.46 8.32
CA ILE A 162 -4.56 20.85 6.97
C ILE A 162 -3.21 20.19 6.71
N SER A 163 -3.16 19.24 5.78
CA SER A 163 -1.92 18.55 5.38
C SER A 163 -1.23 19.24 4.21
N GLY A 164 -1.94 20.09 3.46
CA GLY A 164 -1.36 20.80 2.31
C GLY A 164 -2.29 21.83 1.71
N THR A 165 -1.71 22.91 1.22
CA THR A 165 -2.41 24.00 0.53
C THR A 165 -1.70 24.31 -0.78
N GLN A 166 -2.43 24.39 -1.88
CA GLN A 166 -1.91 24.79 -3.19
C GLN A 166 -2.80 25.88 -3.77
N LYS A 167 -2.24 27.08 -3.94
CA LYS A 167 -2.92 28.22 -4.58
C LYS A 167 -2.46 28.33 -6.05
N ARG A 168 -3.41 28.54 -6.95
CA ARG A 168 -3.22 28.89 -8.36
C ARG A 168 -4.04 30.15 -8.67
N LYS A 169 -3.82 30.73 -9.86
CA LYS A 169 -4.46 31.99 -10.28
C LYS A 169 -5.99 31.93 -10.27
N ASP A 170 -6.55 30.77 -10.60
CA ASP A 170 -7.98 30.52 -10.83
C ASP A 170 -8.57 29.44 -9.91
N SER A 171 -7.72 28.80 -9.10
CA SER A 171 -8.11 27.66 -8.29
C SER A 171 -7.27 27.53 -7.01
N THR A 172 -7.91 27.08 -5.93
CA THR A 172 -7.23 26.80 -4.65
C THR A 172 -7.56 25.39 -4.22
N ILE A 173 -6.55 24.64 -3.79
CA ILE A 173 -6.68 23.27 -3.33
C ILE A 173 -6.27 23.20 -1.87
N LEU A 174 -7.14 22.65 -1.03
CA LEU A 174 -6.84 22.32 0.37
C LEU A 174 -6.93 20.81 0.56
N VAL A 175 -5.98 20.24 1.28
CA VAL A 175 -6.00 18.82 1.65
C VAL A 175 -6.10 18.71 3.16
N TYR A 176 -7.11 17.99 3.62
CA TYR A 176 -7.38 17.72 5.02
C TYR A 176 -7.18 16.24 5.34
N THR A 177 -6.52 15.99 6.45
CA THR A 177 -6.43 14.68 7.10
C THR A 177 -7.33 14.64 8.32
N PRO A 178 -7.94 13.48 8.61
CA PRO A 178 -8.74 13.32 9.83
C PRO A 178 -7.88 13.56 11.07
N LEU A 179 -8.47 14.14 12.10
CA LEU A 179 -7.85 14.21 13.43
C LEU A 179 -7.93 12.80 14.03
N LEU A 180 -6.78 12.20 14.35
CA LEU A 180 -6.74 10.94 15.07
C LEU A 180 -7.24 11.22 16.48
N THR A 181 -8.51 10.93 16.76
CA THR A 181 -9.03 10.92 18.12
C THR A 181 -8.90 9.48 18.60
N ASP A 182 -8.07 9.24 19.61
CA ASP A 182 -7.88 7.92 20.25
C ASP A 182 -9.11 7.46 21.07
N GLU A 183 -10.31 7.95 20.73
CA GLU A 183 -11.57 7.66 21.41
C GLU A 183 -12.25 6.40 20.86
N ASN A 184 -11.48 5.31 20.70
CA ASN A 184 -12.04 3.98 20.54
C ASN A 184 -11.49 2.99 21.58
N ILE A 185 -11.40 3.47 22.81
CA ILE A 185 -11.44 2.62 24.00
C ILE A 185 -12.80 2.89 24.66
N SER A 186 -13.88 2.52 23.97
CA SER A 186 -15.19 2.40 24.64
C SER A 186 -15.14 1.13 25.49
N SER A 187 -14.76 1.32 26.75
CA SER A 187 -15.53 0.88 27.91
C SER A 187 -16.37 -0.39 27.69
N LYS A 188 -15.76 -1.56 27.95
CA LYS A 188 -16.49 -2.63 28.62
C LYS A 188 -16.43 -2.34 30.12
N GLU A 189 -17.32 -1.48 30.57
CA GLU A 189 -17.81 -1.58 31.94
C GLU A 189 -18.74 -2.80 31.94
N ASP A 190 -18.21 -3.95 32.33
CA ASP A 190 -19.06 -5.08 32.68
C ASP A 190 -19.79 -4.70 33.97
N VAL A 191 -21.06 -4.37 33.79
CA VAL A 191 -22.05 -4.17 34.83
C VAL A 191 -22.14 -5.45 35.65
N ASN A 192 -21.90 -5.27 36.95
CA ASN A 192 -22.23 -6.11 38.08
C ASN A 192 -23.51 -6.94 37.88
N ASP A 193 -23.46 -8.26 38.12
CA ASP A 193 -24.66 -9.00 38.51
C ASP A 193 -24.29 -10.12 39.52
N LYS A 194 -24.73 -9.87 40.76
CA LYS A 194 -24.91 -10.75 41.95
C LYS A 194 -23.71 -11.39 42.66
#